data_AF-A0AAW0DBL2-F1
#
_entry.id   AF-A0AAW0DBL2-F1
#
_cell.length_a   1.000
_cell.length_b   1.000
_cell.length_c   1.000
_cell.angle_alpha   90.00
_cell.angle_beta   90.00
_cell.angle_gamma   90.00
#
_symmetry.space_group_name_H-M   'P 1'
#
loop_
_entity.id
_entity.type
_entity.pdbx_description
1 polymer ?
#
loop_
_entity_poly.entity_id
_entity_poly.type
_entity_poly.pdbx_seq_one_letter_code
_entity_poly.pdbx_strand_id
1 'polypeptide(L)'
;MNLPQNIRVPPSYLSLKARVPEIKRPYFSQAVMAVRICEALVMKLGALENQHDAAQLLETTFQLVQAALDKAAGAKKKQDQGITSEISENIAASFERAQKSLEKCFVSFQINEQWATWQGRIQTSKARDEDRSSALEGCLEKSSSFHRENPFKEDEKVEIDLTVKDSWEVIYSRKVTYNISTSSQLGCLLSMEASRERTHYERISSMKTFFTSMAGQRYDLHTKISDIPPNDLKVRSLTLMLCD
;
A
#
# COMPACT_ATOMS: atom_id res chain seq x y z
N MET A 1 7.18 -10.37 -25.02
CA MET A 1 8.46 -11.10 -25.14
C MET A 1 8.14 -12.44 -25.77
N ASN A 2 8.70 -12.76 -26.93
CA ASN A 2 8.34 -13.95 -27.72
C ASN A 2 9.08 -15.16 -27.17
N LEU A 3 8.33 -16.14 -26.65
CA LEU A 3 8.88 -17.46 -26.31
C LEU A 3 9.30 -18.17 -27.61
N PRO A 4 10.38 -18.96 -27.61
CA PRO A 4 10.78 -19.73 -28.79
C PRO A 4 9.64 -20.67 -29.21
N GLN A 5 9.29 -20.67 -30.51
CA GLN A 5 8.05 -21.27 -31.05
C GLN A 5 7.91 -22.80 -30.88
N ASN A 6 8.93 -23.50 -30.36
CA ASN A 6 8.94 -24.96 -30.21
C ASN A 6 9.16 -25.45 -28.76
N ILE A 7 9.09 -24.57 -27.75
CA ILE A 7 9.28 -24.97 -26.35
C ILE A 7 7.93 -25.27 -25.71
N ARG A 8 7.74 -26.50 -25.23
CA ARG A 8 6.59 -26.87 -24.39
C ARG A 8 6.77 -26.31 -22.99
N VAL A 9 6.33 -25.07 -22.80
CA VAL A 9 6.43 -24.35 -21.52
C VAL A 9 5.53 -25.02 -20.47
N PRO A 10 6.00 -25.19 -19.22
CA PRO A 10 5.17 -25.73 -18.14
C PRO A 10 3.91 -24.88 -17.92
N PRO A 11 2.69 -25.48 -17.82
CA PRO A 11 1.44 -24.75 -17.62
C PRO A 11 1.48 -23.77 -16.45
N SER A 12 2.13 -24.17 -15.35
CA SER A 12 2.26 -23.34 -14.16
C SER A 12 3.02 -22.04 -14.40
N TYR A 13 3.83 -21.92 -15.46
CA TYR A 13 4.56 -20.68 -15.76
C TYR A 13 3.64 -19.49 -16.13
N LEU A 14 2.51 -19.76 -16.79
CA LEU A 14 1.61 -18.71 -17.27
C LEU A 14 0.91 -17.97 -16.11
N SER A 15 0.64 -18.68 -15.00
CA SER A 15 0.01 -18.12 -13.81
C SER A 15 0.98 -17.31 -12.93
N LEU A 16 2.29 -17.60 -12.96
CA LEU A 16 3.27 -16.96 -12.09
C LEU A 16 3.33 -15.44 -12.25
N LYS A 17 3.34 -14.95 -13.51
CA LYS A 17 3.42 -13.51 -13.79
C LYS A 17 2.20 -12.76 -13.30
N ALA A 18 1.02 -13.37 -13.43
CA ALA A 18 -0.24 -12.78 -13.00
C ALA A 18 -0.32 -12.60 -11.48
N ARG A 19 0.46 -13.36 -10.69
CA ARG A 19 0.47 -13.25 -9.22
C ARG A 19 1.33 -12.13 -8.66
N VAL A 20 2.37 -11.69 -9.36
CA VAL A 20 3.29 -10.66 -8.85
C VAL A 20 2.57 -9.35 -8.46
N PRO A 21 1.62 -8.80 -9.24
CA PRO A 21 0.92 -7.57 -8.88
C PRO A 21 0.08 -7.66 -7.59
N GLU A 22 -0.33 -8.87 -7.19
CA GLU A 22 -1.15 -9.10 -6.00
C GLU A 22 -0.32 -9.09 -4.71
N ILE A 23 1.00 -9.30 -4.83
CA ILE A 23 1.91 -9.41 -3.70
C ILE A 23 2.35 -8.02 -3.23
N LYS A 24 2.22 -7.78 -1.93
CA LYS A 24 2.68 -6.54 -1.29
C LYS A 24 4.01 -6.76 -0.56
N ARG A 25 4.58 -5.68 -0.05
CA ARG A 25 5.74 -5.75 0.86
C ARG A 25 5.34 -6.54 2.12
N PRO A 26 6.25 -7.33 2.72
CA PRO A 26 7.69 -7.41 2.47
C PRO A 26 8.12 -8.50 1.46
N TYR A 27 7.26 -8.95 0.54
CA TYR A 27 7.61 -10.09 -0.35
C TYR A 27 7.70 -9.75 -1.83
N PHE A 28 7.44 -8.50 -2.19
CA PHE A 28 7.33 -8.09 -3.59
C PHE A 28 8.63 -8.30 -4.38
N SER A 29 9.79 -7.91 -3.84
CA SER A 29 11.06 -8.04 -4.57
C SER A 29 11.46 -9.51 -4.72
N GLN A 30 11.24 -10.31 -3.67
CA GLN A 30 11.44 -11.75 -3.72
C GLN A 30 10.55 -12.42 -4.77
N ALA A 31 9.27 -12.03 -4.86
CA ALA A 31 8.34 -12.53 -5.87
C ALA A 31 8.79 -12.20 -7.30
N VAL A 32 9.17 -10.95 -7.56
CA VAL A 32 9.72 -10.54 -8.86
C VAL A 32 10.96 -11.35 -9.22
N MET A 33 11.85 -11.58 -8.25
CA MET A 33 13.06 -12.36 -8.48
C MET A 33 12.77 -13.82 -8.80
N ALA A 34 11.87 -14.47 -8.05
CA ALA A 34 11.48 -15.85 -8.28
C ALA A 34 10.92 -16.04 -9.70
N VAL A 35 10.05 -15.12 -10.15
CA VAL A 35 9.53 -15.15 -11.52
C VAL A 35 10.65 -14.99 -12.56
N ARG A 36 11.57 -14.05 -12.39
CA ARG A 36 12.70 -13.86 -13.32
C ARG A 36 13.59 -15.10 -13.44
N ILE A 37 13.79 -15.83 -12.34
CA ILE A 37 14.54 -17.09 -12.37
C ILE A 37 13.76 -18.15 -13.17
N CYS A 38 12.44 -18.24 -12.95
CA CYS A 38 11.59 -19.13 -13.74
C CYS A 38 11.65 -18.79 -15.23
N GLU A 39 11.61 -17.51 -15.60
CA GLU A 39 11.77 -17.06 -17.00
C GLU A 39 13.11 -17.52 -17.59
N ALA A 40 14.21 -17.33 -16.86
CA ALA A 40 15.53 -17.74 -17.31
C ALA A 40 15.62 -19.27 -17.52
N LEU A 41 15.00 -20.05 -16.65
CA LEU A 41 14.93 -21.51 -16.77
C LEU A 41 14.09 -21.96 -17.98
N VAL A 42 12.94 -21.32 -18.23
CA VAL A 42 12.13 -21.59 -19.43
C VAL A 42 12.91 -21.30 -20.71
N MET A 43 13.68 -20.21 -20.74
CA MET A 43 14.50 -19.86 -21.91
C MET A 43 15.60 -20.89 -22.18
N LYS A 44 16.06 -21.64 -21.16
CA LYS A 44 17.06 -22.70 -21.32
C LYS A 44 16.45 -24.03 -21.77
N LEU A 45 15.16 -24.25 -21.55
CA LEU A 45 14.48 -25.51 -21.86
C LEU A 45 14.65 -25.94 -23.33
N GLY A 46 14.59 -25.00 -24.27
CA GLY A 46 14.70 -25.30 -25.71
C GLY A 46 16.09 -25.75 -26.17
N ALA A 47 17.12 -25.56 -25.34
CA ALA A 47 18.49 -25.96 -25.64
C ALA A 47 18.88 -27.30 -24.99
N LEU A 48 17.97 -27.94 -24.23
CA LEU A 48 18.23 -29.20 -23.55
C LEU A 48 17.92 -30.39 -24.46
N GLU A 49 18.76 -31.43 -24.38
CA GLU A 49 18.57 -32.69 -25.12
C GLU A 49 17.35 -33.46 -24.61
N ASN A 50 17.13 -33.50 -23.28
CA ASN A 50 16.02 -34.19 -22.65
C ASN A 50 14.95 -33.21 -22.15
N GLN A 51 14.23 -32.59 -23.10
CA GLN A 51 13.24 -31.56 -22.81
C GLN A 51 12.05 -32.07 -21.99
N HIS A 52 11.71 -33.37 -22.08
CA HIS A 52 10.56 -33.94 -21.39
C HIS A 52 10.78 -33.97 -19.87
N ASP A 53 11.90 -34.54 -19.43
CA ASP A 53 12.23 -34.65 -18.00
C ASP A 53 12.51 -33.26 -17.40
N ALA A 54 13.17 -32.39 -18.18
CA ALA A 54 13.39 -31.00 -17.81
C ALA A 54 12.07 -30.22 -17.62
N ALA A 55 11.08 -30.43 -18.49
CA ALA A 55 9.78 -29.80 -18.37
C ALA A 55 9.00 -30.29 -17.13
N GLN A 56 9.08 -31.58 -16.80
CA GLN A 56 8.46 -32.12 -15.58
C GLN A 56 9.10 -31.56 -14.31
N LEU A 57 10.44 -31.44 -14.30
CA LEU A 57 11.17 -30.83 -13.20
C LEU A 57 10.75 -29.36 -13.01
N LEU A 58 10.67 -28.60 -14.10
CA LEU A 58 10.22 -27.20 -14.06
C LEU A 58 8.77 -27.06 -13.59
N GLU A 59 7.87 -27.94 -14.01
CA GLU A 59 6.47 -27.90 -13.55
C GLU A 59 6.40 -28.06 -12.03
N THR A 60 7.11 -29.04 -11.47
CA THR A 60 7.19 -29.26 -10.02
C THR A 60 7.77 -28.04 -9.30
N THR A 61 8.84 -27.47 -9.85
CA THR A 61 9.48 -26.26 -9.29
C THR A 61 8.56 -25.04 -9.38
N PHE A 62 7.84 -24.84 -10.48
CA PHE A 62 6.95 -23.71 -10.67
C PHE A 62 5.72 -23.80 -9.77
N GLN A 63 5.22 -25.01 -9.48
CA GLN A 63 4.18 -25.20 -8.47
C GLN A 63 4.65 -24.79 -7.07
N LEU A 64 5.91 -25.10 -6.70
CA LEU A 64 6.48 -24.64 -5.43
C LEU A 64 6.65 -23.12 -5.37
N VAL A 65 7.08 -22.50 -6.48
CA VAL A 65 7.15 -21.04 -6.60
C VAL A 65 5.76 -20.45 -6.49
N GLN A 66 4.78 -20.98 -7.22
CA GLN A 66 3.39 -20.51 -7.18
C GLN A 66 2.82 -20.60 -5.75
N ALA A 67 3.05 -21.70 -5.04
CA ALA A 67 2.61 -21.85 -3.65
C ALA A 67 3.24 -20.79 -2.72
N ALA A 68 4.49 -20.41 -2.94
CA ALA A 68 5.13 -19.32 -2.19
C ALA A 68 4.52 -17.96 -2.55
N LEU A 69 4.24 -17.71 -3.83
CA LEU A 69 3.59 -16.49 -4.30
C LEU A 69 2.16 -16.36 -3.76
N ASP A 70 1.37 -17.44 -3.77
CA ASP A 70 -0.01 -17.44 -3.26
C ASP A 70 -0.04 -17.18 -1.74
N LYS A 71 0.91 -17.74 -0.98
CA LYS A 71 1.07 -17.42 0.45
C LYS A 71 1.42 -15.95 0.68
N ALA A 72 2.33 -15.39 -0.12
CA ALA A 72 2.72 -13.99 -0.04
C ALA A 72 1.57 -13.05 -0.41
N ALA A 73 0.76 -13.39 -1.42
CA ALA A 73 -0.44 -12.64 -1.79
C ALA A 73 -1.53 -12.73 -0.70
N GLY A 74 -1.67 -13.90 -0.08
CA GLY A 74 -2.60 -14.16 1.02
C GLY A 74 -2.28 -13.42 2.32
N ALA A 75 -1.03 -12.98 2.52
CA ALA A 75 -0.61 -12.21 3.70
C ALA A 75 -1.45 -10.93 3.88
N LYS A 76 -1.90 -10.32 2.77
CA LYS A 76 -2.75 -9.13 2.77
C LYS A 76 -4.12 -9.37 3.42
N LYS A 77 -4.72 -10.56 3.26
CA LYS A 77 -6.08 -10.86 3.74
C LYS A 77 -6.20 -10.98 5.26
N LYS A 78 -5.08 -11.06 5.99
CA LYS A 78 -5.06 -11.07 7.46
C LYS A 78 -4.76 -9.70 8.07
N GLN A 79 -4.44 -8.69 7.26
CA GLN A 79 -3.98 -7.36 7.72
C GLN A 79 -5.03 -6.27 7.57
N ASP A 80 -6.30 -6.57 7.82
CA ASP A 80 -7.40 -5.60 7.74
C ASP A 80 -7.38 -4.52 8.86
N GLN A 81 -6.35 -4.45 9.72
CA GLN A 81 -6.28 -3.49 10.83
C GLN A 81 -4.94 -2.78 11.05
N GLY A 82 -4.01 -2.82 10.09
CA GLY A 82 -2.79 -2.04 10.24
C GLY A 82 -1.70 -2.46 9.27
N ILE A 83 -0.92 -1.48 8.84
CA ILE A 83 0.28 -1.66 8.04
C ILE A 83 1.37 -2.21 8.98
N THR A 84 1.26 -3.47 9.40
CA THR A 84 2.39 -4.15 10.05
C THR A 84 3.16 -4.92 8.98
N SER A 85 4.48 -4.78 8.96
CA SER A 85 5.35 -5.35 7.93
C SER A 85 6.06 -6.62 8.40
N GLU A 86 5.45 -7.36 9.32
CA GLU A 86 6.10 -8.53 9.92
C GLU A 86 6.36 -9.62 8.88
N ILE A 87 7.63 -10.01 8.77
CA ILE A 87 8.06 -11.14 7.96
C ILE A 87 7.57 -12.43 8.65
N SER A 88 6.54 -13.04 8.09
CA SER A 88 6.09 -14.38 8.45
C SER A 88 7.14 -15.44 8.11
N GLU A 89 7.60 -16.17 9.13
CA GLU A 89 8.49 -17.32 8.99
C GLU A 89 7.94 -18.39 8.03
N ASN A 90 6.62 -18.59 8.02
CA ASN A 90 5.97 -19.56 7.12
C ASN A 90 6.10 -19.15 5.64
N ILE A 91 6.00 -17.85 5.35
CA ILE A 91 6.17 -17.35 3.98
C ILE A 91 7.64 -17.40 3.58
N ALA A 92 8.56 -17.01 4.48
CA ALA A 92 10.00 -17.11 4.26
C ALA A 92 10.44 -18.56 3.96
N ALA A 93 9.99 -19.52 4.77
CA ALA A 93 10.25 -20.95 4.56
C ALA A 93 9.71 -21.47 3.21
N SER A 94 8.60 -20.89 2.73
CA SER A 94 8.03 -21.25 1.42
C SER A 94 8.89 -20.74 0.27
N PHE A 95 9.42 -19.52 0.38
CA PHE A 95 10.39 -19.00 -0.58
C PHE A 95 11.71 -19.78 -0.56
N GLU A 96 12.20 -20.19 0.61
CA GLU A 96 13.41 -21.03 0.71
C GLU A 96 13.23 -22.40 0.06
N ARG A 97 12.07 -23.04 0.26
CA ARG A 97 11.74 -24.29 -0.41
C ARG A 97 11.71 -24.12 -1.93
N ALA A 98 11.11 -23.04 -2.42
CA ALA A 98 11.11 -22.72 -3.85
C ALA A 98 12.53 -22.47 -4.37
N GLN A 99 13.37 -21.73 -3.63
CA GLN A 99 14.77 -21.47 -3.99
C GLN A 99 15.60 -22.75 -4.10
N LYS A 100 15.47 -23.68 -3.14
CA LYS A 100 16.14 -25.00 -3.21
C LYS A 100 15.68 -25.81 -4.42
N SER A 101 14.42 -25.69 -4.82
CA SER A 101 13.91 -26.37 -6.01
C SER A 101 14.41 -25.73 -7.31
N LEU A 102 14.51 -24.38 -7.34
CA LEU A 102 15.12 -23.66 -8.46
C LEU A 102 16.60 -24.03 -8.62
N GLU A 103 17.37 -24.08 -7.53
CA GLU A 103 18.77 -24.54 -7.53
C GLU A 103 18.93 -25.91 -8.17
N LYS A 104 18.06 -26.87 -7.82
CA LYS A 104 18.04 -28.21 -8.44
C LYS A 104 17.84 -28.15 -9.95
N CYS A 105 17.04 -27.23 -10.46
CA CYS A 105 16.88 -27.03 -11.91
C CYS A 105 18.20 -26.54 -12.55
N PHE A 106 18.89 -25.59 -11.93
CA PHE A 106 20.19 -25.12 -12.44
C PHE A 106 21.24 -26.23 -12.50
N VAL A 107 21.28 -27.08 -11.48
CA VAL A 107 22.16 -28.26 -11.44
C VAL A 107 21.77 -29.26 -12.53
N SER A 108 20.48 -29.61 -12.63
CA SER A 108 19.99 -30.57 -13.64
C SER A 108 20.20 -30.09 -15.07
N PHE A 109 20.18 -28.76 -15.29
CA PHE A 109 20.33 -28.15 -16.61
C PHE A 109 21.80 -27.86 -16.95
N GLN A 110 22.74 -28.25 -16.08
CA GLN A 110 24.18 -28.04 -16.25
C GLN A 110 24.55 -26.55 -16.45
N ILE A 111 23.85 -25.67 -15.74
CA ILE A 111 24.08 -24.22 -15.71
C ILE A 111 24.37 -23.73 -14.27
N ASN A 112 24.92 -24.61 -13.44
CA ASN A 112 25.15 -24.37 -12.02
C ASN A 112 26.08 -23.18 -11.76
N GLU A 113 26.98 -22.87 -12.67
CA GLU A 113 27.87 -21.70 -12.62
C GLU A 113 27.09 -20.38 -12.55
N GLN A 114 25.88 -20.33 -13.09
CA GLN A 114 25.01 -19.15 -13.05
C GLN A 114 24.28 -19.01 -11.70
N TRP A 115 24.17 -20.08 -10.91
CA TRP A 115 23.40 -20.09 -9.67
C TRP A 115 23.94 -19.09 -8.65
N ALA A 116 25.26 -18.99 -8.49
CA ALA A 116 25.88 -18.02 -7.57
C ALA A 116 25.44 -16.58 -7.86
N THR A 117 25.31 -16.23 -9.14
CA THR A 117 24.82 -14.90 -9.57
C THR A 117 23.35 -14.70 -9.18
N TRP A 118 22.50 -15.71 -9.40
CA TRP A 118 21.09 -15.66 -9.02
C TRP A 118 20.90 -15.64 -7.51
N GLN A 119 21.71 -16.38 -6.75
CA GLN A 119 21.72 -16.39 -5.30
C GLN A 119 22.06 -15.01 -4.75
N GLY A 120 23.08 -14.32 -5.28
CA GLY A 120 23.38 -12.94 -4.91
C GLY A 120 22.19 -12.00 -5.15
N ARG A 121 21.53 -12.11 -6.31
CA ARG A 121 20.32 -11.32 -6.63
C ARG A 121 19.14 -11.62 -5.72
N ILE A 122 18.97 -12.88 -5.32
CA ILE A 122 17.98 -13.29 -4.32
C ILE A 122 18.25 -12.58 -3.00
N GLN A 123 19.49 -12.60 -2.50
CA GLN A 123 19.84 -11.93 -1.25
C GLN A 123 19.62 -10.41 -1.33
N THR A 124 20.00 -9.78 -2.44
CA THR A 124 19.70 -8.36 -2.67
C THR A 124 18.19 -8.08 -2.70
N SER A 125 17.38 -9.00 -3.21
CA SER A 125 15.92 -8.85 -3.23
C SER A 125 15.32 -8.96 -1.83
N LYS A 126 15.84 -9.87 -0.99
CA LYS A 126 15.46 -9.99 0.43
C LYS A 126 15.81 -8.71 1.20
N ALA A 127 17.06 -8.27 1.12
CA ALA A 127 17.53 -7.05 1.75
C ALA A 127 16.71 -5.82 1.31
N ARG A 128 16.40 -5.69 0.02
CA ARG A 128 15.55 -4.58 -0.47
C ARG A 128 14.14 -4.62 0.11
N ASP A 129 13.58 -5.81 0.29
CA ASP A 129 12.28 -5.96 0.91
C ASP A 129 12.34 -5.62 2.41
N GLU A 130 13.37 -6.05 3.13
CA GLU A 130 13.65 -5.69 4.52
C GLU A 130 13.84 -4.17 4.67
N ASP A 131 14.75 -3.55 3.91
CA ASP A 131 15.04 -2.12 3.95
C ASP A 131 13.78 -1.27 3.75
N ARG A 132 12.93 -1.65 2.79
CA ARG A 132 11.70 -0.91 2.50
C ARG A 132 10.63 -1.11 3.56
N SER A 133 10.65 -2.25 4.22
CA SER A 133 9.73 -2.60 5.29
C SER A 133 10.12 -1.84 6.57
N SER A 134 11.41 -1.84 6.92
CA SER A 134 11.98 -1.00 7.97
C SER A 134 11.81 0.50 7.70
N ALA A 135 11.94 0.94 6.44
CA ALA A 135 11.69 2.35 6.10
C ALA A 135 10.20 2.72 6.24
N LEU A 136 9.30 1.80 5.90
CA LEU A 136 7.86 2.00 6.10
C LEU A 136 7.51 2.04 7.58
N GLU A 137 8.07 1.13 8.38
CA GLU A 137 7.94 1.13 9.84
C GLU A 137 8.50 2.42 10.43
N GLY A 138 9.70 2.85 10.02
CA GLY A 138 10.27 4.13 10.45
C GLY A 138 9.40 5.34 10.03
N CYS A 139 8.74 5.30 8.87
CA CYS A 139 7.76 6.33 8.48
C CYS A 139 6.49 6.28 9.33
N LEU A 140 6.00 5.09 9.68
CA LEU A 140 4.84 4.91 10.55
C LEU A 140 5.15 5.33 11.98
N GLU A 141 6.32 4.96 12.50
CA GLU A 141 6.83 5.41 13.79
C GLU A 141 6.99 6.92 13.82
N LYS A 142 7.58 7.53 12.78
CA LYS A 142 7.65 8.99 12.64
C LYS A 142 6.27 9.65 12.54
N SER A 143 5.31 9.00 11.89
CA SER A 143 3.93 9.49 11.84
C SER A 143 3.25 9.36 13.20
N SER A 144 3.50 8.28 13.92
CA SER A 144 3.02 8.06 15.29
C SER A 144 3.71 8.96 16.30
N SER A 145 4.96 9.33 16.06
CA SER A 145 5.71 10.30 16.85
C SER A 145 5.30 11.72 16.49
N PHE A 146 4.88 12.01 15.25
CA PHE A 146 4.15 13.24 14.92
C PHE A 146 2.81 13.35 15.67
N HIS A 147 2.17 12.21 15.98
CA HIS A 147 0.99 12.18 16.85
C HIS A 147 1.33 12.22 18.35
N ARG A 148 2.52 11.77 18.79
CA ARG A 148 2.98 11.86 20.20
C ARG A 148 3.65 13.19 20.54
N GLU A 149 4.42 13.74 19.63
CA GLU A 149 4.88 15.13 19.58
C GLU A 149 3.86 15.92 18.75
N ASN A 150 2.61 15.88 19.17
CA ASN A 150 1.67 16.87 18.67
C ASN A 150 2.25 18.25 19.04
N PRO A 151 2.61 19.13 18.08
CA PRO A 151 3.07 20.48 18.42
C PRO A 151 1.96 21.29 19.12
N PHE A 152 0.72 20.79 19.09
CA PHE A 152 -0.40 21.29 19.87
C PHE A 152 -0.36 20.72 21.29
N LYS A 153 0.58 21.24 22.10
CA LYS A 153 0.44 21.21 23.55
C LYS A 153 -0.85 21.97 23.88
N GLU A 154 -1.80 21.27 24.49
CA GLU A 154 -3.16 21.68 24.85
C GLU A 154 -4.13 21.73 23.66
N ASP A 155 -4.90 20.65 23.46
CA ASP A 155 -6.10 20.67 22.63
C ASP A 155 -7.11 21.64 23.26
N GLU A 156 -7.12 22.89 22.80
CA GLU A 156 -8.18 23.84 23.12
C GLU A 156 -9.51 23.31 22.53
N LYS A 157 -10.58 23.37 23.32
CA LYS A 157 -11.92 23.04 22.82
C LYS A 157 -12.43 24.20 22.00
N VAL A 158 -12.42 24.06 20.68
CA VAL A 158 -12.98 25.05 19.75
C VAL A 158 -14.41 24.65 19.42
N GLU A 159 -15.37 25.52 19.78
CA GLU A 159 -16.76 25.41 19.32
C GLU A 159 -16.91 26.09 17.96
N ILE A 160 -17.54 25.36 17.03
CA ILE A 160 -17.85 25.85 15.69
C ILE A 160 -19.33 25.60 15.40
N ASP A 161 -20.02 26.64 14.94
CA ASP A 161 -21.34 26.51 14.34
C ASP A 161 -21.14 26.16 12.87
N LEU A 162 -21.35 24.88 12.54
CA LEU A 162 -21.16 24.33 11.20
C LEU A 162 -22.50 24.23 10.48
N THR A 163 -22.64 24.97 9.38
CA THR A 163 -23.77 24.84 8.46
C THR A 163 -23.31 24.11 7.21
N VAL A 164 -23.97 23.02 6.84
CA VAL A 164 -23.64 22.25 5.63
C VAL A 164 -24.66 22.58 4.55
N LYS A 165 -24.17 22.99 3.38
CA LYS A 165 -24.99 23.32 2.23
C LYS A 165 -24.63 22.50 1.01
N ASP A 166 -25.62 22.20 0.19
CA ASP A 166 -25.45 21.69 -1.17
C ASP A 166 -26.16 22.65 -2.12
N SER A 167 -25.44 23.15 -3.14
CA SER A 167 -26.03 24.05 -4.14
C SER A 167 -26.80 25.24 -3.54
N TRP A 168 -26.31 25.77 -2.42
CA TRP A 168 -26.87 26.86 -1.59
C TRP A 168 -28.07 26.51 -0.68
N GLU A 169 -28.61 25.30 -0.79
CA GLU A 169 -29.62 24.79 0.13
C GLU A 169 -28.97 24.27 1.42
N VAL A 170 -29.52 24.63 2.58
CA VAL A 170 -29.04 24.13 3.88
C VAL A 170 -29.54 22.70 4.06
N ILE A 171 -28.60 21.76 4.14
CA ILE A 171 -28.92 20.36 4.49
C ILE A 171 -29.14 20.26 5.99
N TYR A 172 -28.18 20.77 6.77
CA TYR A 172 -28.28 20.84 8.23
C TYR A 172 -27.35 21.92 8.80
N SER A 173 -27.64 22.33 10.03
CA SER A 173 -26.77 23.18 10.83
C SER A 173 -26.61 22.57 12.21
N ARG A 174 -25.38 22.53 12.73
CA ARG A 174 -25.08 21.99 14.05
C ARG A 174 -23.93 22.73 14.70
N LYS A 175 -23.96 22.80 16.03
CA LYS A 175 -22.80 23.18 16.82
C LYS A 175 -21.91 21.95 17.04
N VAL A 176 -20.63 22.09 16.75
CA VAL A 176 -19.64 21.01 16.86
C VAL A 176 -18.46 21.49 17.69
N THR A 177 -18.07 20.68 18.68
CA THR A 177 -16.84 20.91 19.44
C THR A 177 -15.71 20.07 18.83
N TYR A 178 -14.59 20.74 18.56
CA TYR A 178 -13.35 20.11 18.13
C TYR A 178 -12.31 20.27 19.22
N ASN A 179 -11.55 19.21 19.46
CA ASN A 179 -10.30 19.27 20.22
C ASN A 179 -9.21 19.56 19.18
N ILE A 180 -8.93 20.83 18.93
CA ILE A 180 -8.02 21.28 17.88
C ILE A 180 -7.43 22.64 18.25
N SER A 181 -6.16 22.88 17.92
CA SER A 181 -5.56 24.19 18.15
C SER A 181 -6.20 25.26 17.26
N THR A 182 -6.39 26.46 17.79
CA THR A 182 -6.77 27.63 16.98
C THR A 182 -5.71 27.97 15.91
N SER A 183 -4.46 27.51 16.06
CA SER A 183 -3.42 27.66 15.05
C SER A 183 -3.53 26.68 13.87
N SER A 184 -4.39 25.65 13.98
CA SER A 184 -4.60 24.66 12.92
C SER A 184 -5.33 25.25 11.71
N GLN A 185 -5.09 24.66 10.54
CA GLN A 185 -5.67 25.09 9.27
C GLN A 185 -7.06 24.49 9.04
N LEU A 186 -7.91 25.18 8.27
CA LEU A 186 -9.25 24.70 7.90
C LEU A 186 -9.25 23.34 7.18
N GLY A 187 -8.20 23.00 6.43
CA GLY A 187 -8.05 21.67 5.84
C GLY A 187 -8.02 20.53 6.87
N CYS A 188 -7.50 20.80 8.07
CA CYS A 188 -7.55 19.85 9.18
C CYS A 188 -9.00 19.64 9.65
N LEU A 189 -9.76 20.73 9.79
CA LEU A 189 -11.17 20.67 10.15
C LEU A 189 -12.00 19.91 9.12
N LEU A 190 -11.72 20.11 7.83
CA LEU A 190 -12.37 19.40 6.73
C LEU A 190 -12.12 17.89 6.81
N SER A 191 -10.89 17.49 7.11
CA SER A 191 -10.50 16.09 7.25
C SER A 191 -11.18 15.43 8.47
N MET A 192 -11.27 16.17 9.58
CA MET A 192 -12.02 15.74 10.77
C MET A 192 -13.52 15.56 10.45
N GLU A 193 -14.13 16.49 9.70
CA GLU A 193 -15.52 16.36 9.29
C GLU A 193 -15.75 15.19 8.33
N ALA A 194 -14.85 14.94 7.39
CA ALA A 194 -14.93 13.76 6.54
C ALA A 194 -15.00 12.48 7.40
N SER A 195 -14.11 12.34 8.38
CA SER A 195 -14.12 11.16 9.27
C SER A 195 -15.38 11.01 10.13
N ARG A 196 -16.10 12.10 10.40
CA ARG A 196 -17.34 12.10 11.19
C ARG A 196 -18.57 11.85 10.33
N GLU A 197 -18.59 12.34 9.10
CA GLU A 197 -19.74 12.30 8.20
C GLU A 197 -19.74 11.10 7.26
N ARG A 198 -20.49 10.07 7.62
CA ARG A 198 -20.62 8.85 6.80
C ARG A 198 -21.41 9.07 5.51
N THR A 199 -22.43 9.93 5.55
CA THR A 199 -23.35 10.14 4.42
C THR A 199 -22.73 10.94 3.28
N HIS A 200 -21.85 11.89 3.60
CA HIS A 200 -21.23 12.80 2.63
C HIS A 200 -19.71 12.63 2.56
N TYR A 201 -19.14 11.56 3.14
CA TYR A 201 -17.72 11.27 3.20
C TYR A 201 -17.02 11.43 1.85
N GLU A 202 -17.53 10.77 0.81
CA GLU A 202 -16.91 10.78 -0.52
C GLU A 202 -16.84 12.21 -1.11
N ARG A 203 -17.89 13.01 -0.89
CA ARG A 203 -17.93 14.41 -1.34
C ARG A 203 -16.95 15.27 -0.55
N ILE A 204 -16.95 15.18 0.79
CA ILE A 204 -16.06 15.97 1.66
C ILE A 204 -14.58 15.59 1.44
N SER A 205 -14.30 14.30 1.24
CA SER A 205 -12.95 13.78 0.99
C SER A 205 -12.39 14.08 -0.40
N SER A 206 -13.25 14.41 -1.37
CA SER A 206 -12.86 14.71 -2.76
C SER A 206 -12.09 16.03 -2.95
N MET A 207 -11.82 16.77 -1.87
CA MET A 207 -11.17 18.10 -1.85
C MET A 207 -11.88 19.21 -2.65
N LYS A 208 -13.06 18.93 -3.21
CA LYS A 208 -13.88 19.94 -3.90
C LYS A 208 -14.71 20.79 -2.95
N THR A 209 -14.90 20.30 -1.73
CA THR A 209 -15.63 21.01 -0.67
C THR A 209 -14.77 22.08 -0.02
N PHE A 210 -15.38 23.21 0.32
CA PHE A 210 -14.69 24.34 0.93
C PHE A 210 -15.54 25.01 2.01
N PHE A 211 -14.87 25.74 2.90
CA PHE A 211 -15.55 26.56 3.90
C PHE A 211 -15.82 27.96 3.37
N THR A 212 -16.92 28.54 3.83
CA THR A 212 -17.30 29.92 3.59
C THR A 212 -17.69 30.60 4.89
N SER A 213 -17.56 31.93 4.92
CA SER A 213 -18.13 32.77 5.97
C SER A 213 -19.66 32.80 5.84
N MET A 214 -20.34 33.32 6.88
CA MET A 214 -21.79 33.58 6.81
C MET A 214 -22.18 34.54 5.68
N ALA A 215 -21.26 35.42 5.26
CA ALA A 215 -21.45 36.34 4.14
C ALA A 215 -21.18 35.67 2.76
N GLY A 216 -20.85 34.38 2.73
CA GLY A 216 -20.57 33.63 1.50
C GLY A 216 -19.15 33.79 0.95
N GLN A 217 -18.26 34.46 1.68
CA GLN A 217 -16.85 34.57 1.27
C GLN A 217 -16.15 33.23 1.49
N ARG A 218 -15.53 32.68 0.43
CA ARG A 218 -14.75 31.44 0.49
C ARG A 218 -13.46 31.62 1.29
N TYR A 219 -13.19 30.67 2.18
CA TYR A 219 -11.91 30.54 2.87
C TYR A 219 -10.97 29.59 2.11
N ASP A 220 -9.67 29.88 2.21
CA ASP A 220 -8.63 28.95 1.78
C ASP A 220 -8.50 27.83 2.82
N LEU A 221 -8.20 26.61 2.39
CA LEU A 221 -8.00 25.49 3.33
C LEU A 221 -6.75 25.69 4.21
N HIS A 222 -5.82 26.56 3.81
CA HIS A 222 -4.67 26.96 4.61
C HIS A 222 -4.95 28.10 5.60
N THR A 223 -6.14 28.71 5.57
CA THR A 223 -6.56 29.70 6.57
C THR A 223 -6.57 29.06 7.97
N LYS A 224 -6.03 29.75 8.97
CA LYS A 224 -6.02 29.24 10.35
C LYS A 224 -7.35 29.48 11.02
N ILE A 225 -7.70 28.63 11.98
CA ILE A 225 -8.92 28.78 12.79
C ILE A 225 -8.91 30.11 13.56
N SER A 226 -7.75 30.56 14.01
CA SER A 226 -7.53 31.86 14.67
C SER A 226 -7.95 33.05 13.83
N ASP A 227 -7.88 32.92 12.51
CA ASP A 227 -8.15 34.00 11.56
C ASP A 227 -9.65 34.16 11.28
N ILE A 228 -10.47 33.22 11.79
CA ILE A 228 -11.92 33.31 11.76
C ILE A 228 -12.39 33.97 13.05
N PRO A 229 -13.00 35.17 12.96
CA PRO A 229 -13.46 35.87 14.14
C PRO A 229 -14.58 35.08 14.81
N PRO A 230 -14.51 34.86 16.13
CA PRO A 230 -15.62 34.28 16.85
C PRO A 230 -16.77 35.29 17.00
N ASN A 231 -17.99 34.79 17.17
CA ASN A 231 -19.15 35.58 17.54
C ASN A 231 -19.11 35.99 19.03
N ASP A 232 -20.12 36.72 19.49
CA ASP A 232 -20.26 37.20 20.87
C ASP A 232 -20.24 36.08 21.92
N LEU A 233 -20.53 34.84 21.51
CA LEU A 233 -20.50 33.64 22.36
C LEU A 233 -19.16 32.88 22.29
N LYS A 234 -18.12 33.48 21.69
CA LYS A 234 -16.81 32.87 21.43
C LYS A 234 -16.85 31.67 20.48
N VAL A 235 -17.94 31.49 19.72
CA VAL A 235 -18.11 30.40 18.75
C VAL A 235 -17.78 30.89 17.35
N ARG A 236 -17.08 30.09 16.55
CA ARG A 236 -16.76 30.45 15.16
C ARG A 236 -17.81 29.86 14.22
N SER A 237 -18.42 30.68 13.37
CA SER A 237 -19.44 30.20 12.44
C SER A 237 -18.82 29.92 11.07
N LEU A 238 -19.01 28.70 10.56
CA LEU A 238 -18.49 28.26 9.27
C LEU A 238 -19.60 27.57 8.47
N THR A 239 -19.62 27.83 7.16
CA THR A 239 -20.49 27.11 6.23
C THR A 239 -19.66 26.21 5.33
N LEU A 240 -19.86 24.88 5.42
CA LEU A 240 -19.25 23.90 4.54
C LEU A 240 -20.11 23.73 3.29
N MET A 241 -19.53 24.03 2.13
CA MET A 241 -20.16 23.85 0.83
C MET A 241 -19.80 22.47 0.29
N LEU A 242 -20.82 21.62 0.10
CA LEU A 242 -20.71 20.38 -0.64
C LEU A 242 -20.75 20.71 -2.14
N CYS A 243 -19.74 20.26 -2.87
CA CYS A 243 -19.63 20.43 -4.31
C CYS A 243 -19.39 19.08 -4.97
N ASP A 244 -19.79 18.95 -6.23
CA ASP A 244 -19.73 17.71 -7.01
C ASP A 244 -18.40 17.51 -7.75
#